data_AF-A0A839YCL3-F1
#
_entry.id   AF-A0A839YCL3-F1
#
_cell.length_a   1.000
_cell.length_b   1.000
_cell.length_c   1.000
_cell.angle_alpha   90.00
_cell.angle_beta   90.00
_cell.angle_gamma   90.00
#
_symmetry.space_group_name_H-M   'P 1'
#
loop_
_entity.id
_entity.type
_entity.pdbx_description
1 polymer ?
#
loop_
_entity_poly.entity_id
_entity_poly.type
_entity_poly.pdbx_seq_one_letter_code
_entity_poly.pdbx_strand_id
1 'polypeptide(L)' 'MTRIDVIVCPSCKGIGHQSHHEYTSYHRGEYDVIFSDCRACSNSGLVKQTTVTTYEPFVAGRPDQR' A
#
# COMPACT_ATOMS: atom_id res chain seq x y z
N MET A 1 -14.90 15.74 -1.74
CA MET A 1 -15.39 14.58 -2.53
C MET A 1 -14.62 13.35 -2.08
N THR A 2 -15.30 12.21 -1.87
CA THR A 2 -14.65 10.94 -1.53
C THR A 2 -14.61 10.03 -2.76
N ARG A 3 -13.45 9.41 -3.03
CA ARG A 3 -13.27 8.42 -4.10
C ARG A 3 -12.73 7.12 -3.49
N ILE A 4 -13.20 5.99 -3.99
CA ILE A 4 -12.75 4.66 -3.58
C ILE A 4 -12.15 3.99 -4.80
N ASP A 5 -10.86 3.69 -4.73
CA ASP A 5 -10.10 3.04 -5.79
C ASP A 5 -9.61 1.67 -5.31
N VAL A 6 -9.54 0.70 -6.22
CA VAL A 6 -8.90 -0.60 -5.96
C VAL A 6 -7.48 -0.51 -6.48
N ILE A 7 -6.51 -0.62 -5.58
CA ILE A 7 -5.09 -0.53 -5.92
C ILE A 7 -4.38 -1.84 -5.61
N VAL A 8 -3.22 -2.02 -6.24
CA VAL A 8 -2.30 -3.10 -5.91
C VAL A 8 -1.79 -2.92 -4.49
N CYS A 9 -1.78 -4.00 -3.69
CA CYS A 9 -1.27 -3.95 -2.33
C CYS A 9 0.20 -3.53 -2.34
N PRO A 10 0.56 -2.41 -1.69
CA PRO A 10 1.93 -1.92 -1.70
C PRO A 10 2.90 -2.84 -0.93
N SER A 11 2.40 -3.64 0.01
CA SER A 11 3.21 -4.52 0.85
C SER A 11 3.71 -5.76 0.10
N CYS A 12 2.83 -6.46 -0.61
CA CYS A 12 3.19 -7.65 -1.40
C CYS A 12 3.30 -7.37 -2.90
N LYS A 13 3.19 -6.10 -3.33
CA LYS A 13 3.25 -5.67 -4.74
C LYS A 13 2.30 -6.47 -5.66
N GLY A 14 1.12 -6.84 -5.16
CA GLY A 14 0.12 -7.60 -5.93
C GLY A 14 0.25 -9.11 -5.91
N ILE A 15 1.31 -9.65 -5.29
CA ILE A 15 1.57 -11.10 -5.28
C ILE A 15 0.64 -11.86 -4.32
N GLY A 16 0.19 -11.20 -3.24
CA GLY A 16 -0.65 -11.80 -2.21
C GLY A 16 0.14 -12.51 -1.09
N HIS A 17 1.44 -12.73 -1.24
CA HIS A 17 2.29 -13.32 -0.20
C HIS A 17 3.64 -12.60 -0.13
N GLN A 18 4.39 -12.85 0.94
CA GLN A 18 5.78 -12.45 1.11
C GLN A 18 6.65 -13.70 1.14
N SER A 19 7.83 -13.60 0.56
CA SER A 19 8.84 -14.66 0.63
C SER A 19 10.09 -14.11 1.31
N HIS A 20 10.69 -14.91 2.18
CA HIS A 20 12.02 -14.63 2.69
C HIS A 20 12.86 -15.89 2.67
N HIS A 21 14.17 -15.70 2.53
CA HIS A 21 15.14 -16.78 2.58
C HIS A 21 15.55 -16.98 4.03
N GLU A 22 15.34 -18.18 4.54
CA GLU A 22 15.87 -18.58 5.84
C GLU A 22 17.02 -19.56 5.63
N TYR A 23 18.05 -19.40 6.45
CA TYR A 23 19.26 -20.19 6.32
C TYR A 23 19.18 -21.43 7.18
N THR A 24 19.16 -22.60 6.55
CA THR A 24 18.88 -23.86 7.24
C THR A 24 20.13 -24.67 7.51
N SER A 25 21.20 -24.52 6.72
CA SER A 25 22.47 -25.21 6.99
C SER A 25 23.70 -24.40 6.61
N TYR A 26 24.49 -23.99 7.63
CA TYR A 26 25.69 -23.20 7.41
C TYR A 26 26.77 -23.85 6.58
N HIS A 27 26.96 -25.13 6.77
CA HIS A 27 28.05 -25.85 6.13
C HIS A 27 27.73 -26.29 4.70
N ARG A 28 26.47 -26.20 4.27
CA ARG A 28 26.04 -26.62 2.93
C ARG A 28 25.60 -25.47 2.03
N GLY A 29 25.48 -24.26 2.56
CA GLY A 29 24.98 -23.11 1.80
C GLY A 29 23.52 -23.30 1.35
N GLU A 30 22.76 -24.10 2.10
CA GLU A 30 21.36 -24.38 1.81
C GLU A 30 20.48 -23.27 2.39
N TYR A 31 19.57 -22.77 1.56
CA TYR A 31 18.60 -21.75 1.91
C TYR A 31 17.21 -22.30 1.58
N ASP A 32 16.28 -22.17 2.50
CA ASP A 32 14.87 -22.45 2.24
C ASP A 32 14.14 -21.14 1.94
N VAL A 33 13.18 -21.21 1.03
CA VAL A 33 12.29 -20.09 0.72
C VAL A 33 11.00 -20.30 1.50
N ILE A 34 10.77 -19.44 2.49
CA ILE A 34 9.55 -19.47 3.30
C ILE A 34 8.58 -18.44 2.76
N PHE A 35 7.39 -18.93 2.40
CA PHE A 35 6.28 -18.10 1.97
C PHE A 35 5.34 -17.84 3.15
N SER A 36 4.93 -16.59 3.30
CA SER A 36 3.96 -16.17 4.30
C SER A 36 2.87 -15.31 3.68
N ASP A 37 1.66 -15.49 4.17
CA ASP A 37 0.48 -14.78 3.70
C ASP A 37 0.59 -13.27 3.92
N CYS A 38 0.24 -12.47 2.91
CA CYS A 38 0.25 -11.03 3.05
C CYS A 38 -0.96 -10.57 3.87
N ARG A 39 -0.72 -10.28 5.15
CA ARG A 39 -1.75 -9.80 6.09
C ARG A 39 -2.38 -8.47 5.67
N ALA A 40 -1.63 -7.60 4.97
CA ALA A 40 -2.13 -6.29 4.55
C ALA A 40 -3.24 -6.36 3.50
N CYS A 41 -3.26 -7.40 2.66
CA CYS A 41 -4.30 -7.61 1.65
C CYS A 41 -5.09 -8.91 1.83
N SER A 42 -4.85 -9.65 2.91
CA SER A 42 -5.46 -10.97 3.16
C SER A 42 -5.32 -11.90 1.95
N ASN A 43 -4.10 -12.01 1.43
CA ASN A 43 -3.77 -12.80 0.23
C ASN A 43 -4.42 -12.41 -1.10
N SER A 44 -5.22 -11.34 -1.14
CA SER A 44 -5.87 -10.92 -2.38
C SER A 44 -4.95 -10.20 -3.37
N GLY A 45 -3.80 -9.68 -2.90
CA GLY A 45 -2.92 -8.82 -3.68
C GLY A 45 -3.46 -7.41 -3.93
N LEU A 46 -4.69 -7.11 -3.51
CA LEU A 46 -5.38 -5.84 -3.78
C LEU A 46 -5.87 -5.21 -2.47
N VAL A 47 -5.91 -3.88 -2.42
CA VAL A 47 -6.47 -3.14 -1.27
C VAL A 47 -7.36 -2.00 -1.76
N LYS A 48 -8.38 -1.66 -0.98
CA LYS A 48 -9.25 -0.51 -1.25
C LYS A 48 -8.61 0.74 -0.66
N GLN A 49 -8.35 1.75 -1.47
CA GLN A 49 -7.85 3.03 -1.04
C GLN A 49 -8.97 4.08 -1.12
N THR A 50 -9.23 4.74 0.01
CA THR A 50 -10.19 5.83 0.08
C THR A 50 -9.45 7.16 0.05
N THR A 51 -9.70 7.97 -0.97
CA THR A 51 -9.13 9.31 -1.11
C THR A 51 -10.17 10.36 -0.77
N VAL A 52 -9.86 11.21 0.20
CA VAL A 52 -10.73 12.34 0.60
C VAL A 52 -10.12 13.63 0.10
N THR A 53 -10.76 14.28 -0.87
CA THR A 53 -10.35 15.61 -1.34
C THR A 53 -11.13 16.68 -0.60
N THR A 54 -10.43 17.50 0.18
CA THR A 54 -10.92 18.70 0.83
C THR A 54 -10.48 19.94 0.06
N TYR A 55 -11.42 20.85 -0.23
CA TYR A 55 -11.13 22.13 -0.85
C TYR A 55 -11.14 23.21 0.21
N GLU A 56 -10.16 24.11 0.16
CA GLU A 56 -10.22 25.34 0.96
C GLU A 56 -11.23 26.32 0.33
N PRO A 57 -12.04 27.02 1.14
CA PRO A 57 -12.94 28.02 0.62
C PRO A 57 -12.13 29.18 0.02
N PHE A 58 -12.37 29.46 -1.27
CA PHE A 58 -11.80 30.62 -1.94
C PHE A 58 -12.36 31.89 -1.31
N VAL A 59 -11.53 32.62 -0.56
CA VAL A 59 -11.88 33.95 -0.06
C VAL A 59 -11.55 34.95 -1.17
N ALA A 60 -12.58 35.38 -1.91
CA ALA A 60 -12.45 36.53 -2.80
C ALA A 60 -12.19 37.77 -1.94
N GLY A 61 -10.92 38.14 -1.76
CA GLY A 61 -10.54 39.42 -1.18
C GLY A 61 -11.23 40.53 -1.97
N ARG A 62 -12.06 41.35 -1.30
CA ARG A 62 -12.63 42.53 -1.94
C ARG A 62 -11.45 43.40 -2.38
N PRO A 63 -11.39 43.86 -3.64
CA PRO A 63 -10.43 44.89 -3.97
C PRO A 63 -10.80 46.12 -3.14
N ASP A 64 -9.87 46.53 -2.26
CA ASP A 64 -9.97 47.74 -1.47
C ASP A 64 -10.30 48.91 -2.42
N GLN A 65 -11.53 49.42 -2.33
CA GLN A 65 -11.91 50.67 -2.98
C GLN A 65 -11.26 51.80 -2.17
N ARG A 66 -10.11 52.30 -2.64
CA ARG A 66 -9.50 53.52 -2.12
C ARG A 66 -9.24 54.50 -3.24
#